data_AF-U2JAI1-F1
#
_entry.id   AF-U2JAI1-F1
#
_cell.length_a   1.000
_cell.length_b   1.000
_cell.length_c   1.000
_cell.angle_alpha   90.00
_cell.angle_beta   90.00
_cell.angle_gamma   90.00
#
_symmetry.space_group_name_H-M   'P 1'
#
loop_
_entity.id
_entity.type
_entity.pdbx_description
1 polymer ?
#
loop_
_entity_poly.entity_id
_entity_poly.type
_entity_poly.pdbx_seq_one_letter_code
_entity_poly.pdbx_strand_id
1 'polypeptide(L)'
;MKVEIKEDICMKLFLCSHFSSVGNLIKEEIEMKKVVFVPTASLNEGYTGYVGSAKKLFNKMGAVVTEIDISKEYFSTIKSAFEDANIIYFTGGNSFFLIDQLRQTGVDKLLKEELGKGKLMIGESAGAIICAPNISYIERMDKKPEGYSQSDDGGLNLIDFYVLPHYLTAPFKKITATILREFPDLKICPINNHQAITVDGRSSNIIGEQ
;
A
#
# COMPACT_ATOMS: atom_id res chain seq x y z
N MET A 1 -5.26 -21.70 33.66
CA MET A 1 -4.69 -21.66 32.29
C MET A 1 -5.11 -20.33 31.70
N LYS A 2 -4.18 -19.37 31.56
CA LYS A 2 -4.49 -18.06 30.98
C LYS A 2 -4.76 -18.29 29.49
N VAL A 3 -5.98 -18.01 29.07
CA VAL A 3 -6.28 -17.85 27.65
C VAL A 3 -5.63 -16.52 27.28
N GLU A 4 -4.49 -16.57 26.58
CA GLU A 4 -3.98 -15.41 25.88
C GLU A 4 -4.99 -15.06 24.80
N ILE A 5 -5.70 -13.97 25.01
CA ILE A 5 -6.43 -13.29 23.95
C ILE A 5 -5.33 -12.82 23.00
N LYS A 6 -5.27 -13.38 21.78
CA LYS A 6 -4.49 -12.77 20.71
C LYS A 6 -5.02 -11.33 20.61
N GLU A 7 -4.20 -10.36 20.98
CA GLU A 7 -4.54 -8.95 20.86
C GLU A 7 -5.12 -8.74 19.45
N ASP A 8 -6.35 -8.25 19.38
CA ASP A 8 -6.92 -7.71 18.16
C ASP A 8 -6.00 -6.55 17.78
N ILE A 9 -5.02 -6.82 16.92
CA ILE A 9 -4.09 -5.82 16.43
C ILE A 9 -4.94 -4.74 15.77
N CYS A 10 -5.02 -3.58 16.41
CA CYS A 10 -5.71 -2.39 15.90
C CYS A 10 -4.84 -1.80 14.78
N MET A 11 -4.91 -2.43 13.61
CA MET A 11 -4.22 -1.98 12.42
C MET A 11 -5.10 -0.99 11.68
N LYS A 12 -4.49 0.15 11.31
CA LYS A 12 -5.13 1.21 10.54
C LYS A 12 -4.54 1.29 9.14
N LEU A 13 -5.38 1.10 8.12
CA LEU A 13 -4.97 1.19 6.72
C LEU A 13 -5.83 2.22 5.97
N PHE A 14 -5.21 2.93 5.04
CA PHE A 14 -5.87 3.68 3.99
C PHE A 14 -5.35 3.22 2.63
N LEU A 15 -6.17 2.52 1.87
CA LEU A 15 -5.81 1.87 0.62
C LEU A 15 -6.51 2.60 -0.53
N CYS A 16 -5.77 3.16 -1.47
CA CYS A 16 -6.35 4.00 -2.53
C CYS A 16 -5.75 3.71 -3.89
N SER A 17 -6.49 4.06 -4.94
CA SER A 17 -5.96 4.02 -6.31
C SER A 17 -5.00 5.18 -6.59
N HIS A 18 -5.37 6.40 -6.18
CA HIS A 18 -4.64 7.61 -6.51
C HIS A 18 -4.67 8.60 -5.35
N PHE A 19 -3.59 8.67 -4.58
CA PHE A 19 -3.57 9.38 -3.31
C PHE A 19 -3.85 10.86 -3.47
N SER A 20 -3.36 11.49 -4.54
CA SER A 20 -3.60 12.92 -4.76
C SER A 20 -5.08 13.28 -4.99
N SER A 21 -5.91 12.31 -5.38
CA SER A 21 -7.37 12.48 -5.53
C SER A 21 -8.12 12.34 -4.21
N VAL A 22 -7.70 11.44 -3.30
CA VAL A 22 -8.50 11.03 -2.14
C VAL A 22 -7.86 11.31 -0.78
N GLY A 23 -6.58 11.71 -0.74
CA GLY A 23 -5.86 11.92 0.53
C GLY A 23 -6.48 13.00 1.41
N ASN A 24 -7.23 13.96 0.84
CA ASN A 24 -7.96 14.97 1.63
C ASN A 24 -9.07 14.37 2.51
N LEU A 25 -9.56 13.17 2.20
CA LEU A 25 -10.57 12.48 3.02
C LEU A 25 -10.04 12.11 4.42
N ILE A 26 -8.72 12.03 4.58
CA ILE A 26 -8.04 11.73 5.85
C ILE A 26 -7.06 12.84 6.26
N LYS A 27 -7.35 14.09 5.87
CA LYS A 27 -6.48 15.24 6.19
C LYS A 27 -6.16 15.33 7.70
N GLU A 28 -7.15 15.12 8.55
CA GLU A 28 -7.00 15.21 10.02
C GLU A 28 -6.05 14.14 10.60
N GLU A 29 -5.97 12.96 9.97
CA GLU A 29 -5.04 11.90 10.37
C GLU A 29 -3.60 12.19 9.92
N ILE A 30 -3.42 13.04 8.90
CA ILE A 30 -2.11 13.36 8.28
C ILE A 30 -1.50 14.65 8.81
N GLU A 31 -2.33 15.63 9.17
CA GLU A 31 -1.89 16.98 9.48
C GLU A 31 -0.84 17.00 10.60
N MET A 32 0.29 17.67 10.34
CA MET A 32 1.45 17.78 11.25
C MET A 32 2.08 16.44 11.69
N LYS A 33 1.80 15.33 10.98
CA LYS A 33 2.42 14.02 11.25
C LYS A 33 3.74 13.84 10.51
N LYS A 34 4.58 12.95 11.07
CA LYS A 34 5.76 12.42 10.39
C LYS A 34 5.36 11.27 9.47
N VAL A 35 5.71 11.37 8.19
CA VAL A 35 5.40 10.39 7.15
C VAL A 35 6.71 9.82 6.62
N VAL A 36 6.90 8.51 6.73
CA VAL A 36 7.88 7.81 5.89
C VAL A 36 7.23 7.52 4.55
N PHE A 37 7.85 8.04 3.50
CA PHE A 37 7.38 7.93 2.12
C PHE A 37 8.28 6.94 1.39
N VAL A 38 7.72 5.82 0.96
CA VAL A 38 8.44 4.71 0.33
C VAL A 38 8.13 4.67 -1.17
N PRO A 39 9.02 5.20 -2.03
CA PRO A 39 8.81 5.27 -3.47
C PRO A 39 9.23 4.01 -4.22
N THR A 40 9.67 2.97 -3.51
CA THR A 40 10.39 1.83 -4.11
C THR A 40 9.62 1.15 -5.25
N ALA A 41 8.29 1.04 -5.15
CA ALA A 41 7.48 0.46 -6.23
C ALA A 41 7.65 1.18 -7.58
N SER A 42 7.92 2.50 -7.55
CA SER A 42 7.98 3.35 -8.74
C SER A 42 9.34 3.39 -9.43
N LEU A 43 10.40 2.80 -8.85
CA LEU A 43 11.78 3.00 -9.29
C LEU A 43 12.05 2.56 -10.74
N ASN A 44 11.33 1.55 -11.22
CA ASN A 44 11.50 0.97 -12.55
C ASN A 44 10.38 1.34 -13.52
N GLU A 45 9.50 2.26 -13.13
CA GLU A 45 8.34 2.67 -13.92
C GLU A 45 8.70 3.80 -14.89
N GLY A 46 8.20 3.72 -16.13
CA GLY A 46 8.39 4.78 -17.13
C GLY A 46 7.65 6.07 -16.83
N TYR A 47 6.63 6.03 -15.97
CA TYR A 47 5.87 7.19 -15.52
C TYR A 47 5.71 7.17 -13.99
N THR A 48 6.11 8.26 -13.34
CA THR A 48 6.11 8.39 -11.86
C THR A 48 5.46 9.69 -11.38
N GLY A 49 4.58 10.31 -12.19
CA GLY A 49 3.93 11.59 -11.84
C GLY A 49 3.11 11.54 -10.54
N TYR A 50 2.56 10.36 -10.20
CA TYR A 50 1.84 10.11 -8.95
C TYR A 50 2.73 10.25 -7.70
N VAL A 51 4.02 9.93 -7.79
CA VAL A 51 4.98 10.09 -6.68
C VAL A 51 5.09 11.58 -6.30
N GLY A 52 5.27 12.43 -7.31
CA GLY A 52 5.38 13.87 -7.12
C GLY A 52 4.07 14.51 -6.65
N SER A 53 2.91 14.05 -7.14
CA SER A 53 1.61 14.58 -6.71
C SER A 53 1.27 14.17 -5.27
N ALA A 54 1.58 12.94 -4.87
CA ALA A 54 1.40 12.47 -3.49
C ALA A 54 2.27 13.27 -2.51
N LYS A 55 3.56 13.45 -2.82
CA LYS A 55 4.49 14.23 -1.99
C LYS A 55 4.04 15.69 -1.84
N LYS A 56 3.55 16.30 -2.92
CA LYS A 56 2.95 17.66 -2.87
C LYS A 56 1.73 17.72 -1.97
N LEU A 57 0.86 16.71 -1.99
CA LEU A 57 -0.33 16.69 -1.15
C LEU A 57 0.03 16.58 0.35
N PHE A 58 0.96 15.69 0.71
CA PHE A 58 1.47 15.58 2.09
C PHE A 58 2.04 16.92 2.58
N ASN A 59 2.90 17.56 1.78
CA ASN A 59 3.48 18.86 2.13
C ASN A 59 2.42 19.95 2.32
N LYS A 60 1.37 19.94 1.48
CA LYS A 60 0.24 20.88 1.60
C LYS A 60 -0.55 20.67 2.90
N MET A 61 -0.57 19.47 3.46
CA MET A 61 -1.18 19.14 4.74
C MET A 61 -0.25 19.38 5.94
N GLY A 62 0.94 19.93 5.73
CA GLY A 62 1.89 20.19 6.82
C GLY A 62 2.58 18.93 7.37
N ALA A 63 2.49 17.79 6.67
CA ALA A 63 3.20 16.59 7.08
C ALA A 63 4.71 16.75 6.87
N VAL A 64 5.50 16.16 7.76
CA VAL A 64 6.96 16.09 7.65
C VAL A 64 7.31 14.79 6.93
N VAL A 65 7.72 14.90 5.66
CA VAL A 65 7.97 13.74 4.79
C VAL A 65 9.45 13.36 4.77
N THR A 66 9.75 12.13 5.18
CA THR A 66 11.07 11.49 5.03
C THR A 66 10.96 10.40 3.97
N GLU A 67 11.69 10.56 2.86
CA GLU A 67 11.72 9.56 1.80
C GLU A 67 12.70 8.43 2.14
N ILE A 68 12.26 7.18 2.04
CA ILE A 68 13.07 5.99 2.31
C ILE A 68 12.89 4.99 1.16
N ASP A 69 13.96 4.77 0.40
CA ASP A 69 14.00 3.69 -0.58
C ASP A 69 14.48 2.40 0.09
N ILE A 70 13.54 1.49 0.37
CA ILE A 70 13.84 0.23 1.06
C ILE A 70 14.77 -0.69 0.27
N SER A 71 14.93 -0.47 -1.04
CA SER A 71 15.85 -1.27 -1.88
C SER A 71 17.31 -0.81 -1.80
N LYS A 72 17.57 0.39 -1.28
CA LYS A 72 18.92 1.00 -1.25
C LYS A 72 19.42 1.29 0.15
N GLU A 73 18.53 1.61 1.08
CA GLU A 73 18.88 2.00 2.43
C GLU A 73 19.25 0.80 3.31
N TYR A 74 20.14 1.03 4.28
CA TYR A 74 20.44 0.01 5.28
C TYR A 74 19.20 -0.26 6.15
N PHE A 75 19.00 -1.53 6.51
CA PHE A 75 17.88 -1.93 7.37
C PHE A 75 17.80 -1.11 8.67
N SER A 76 18.93 -0.75 9.28
CA SER A 76 18.97 0.11 10.48
C SER A 76 18.41 1.52 10.23
N THR A 77 18.68 2.10 9.06
CA THR A 77 18.13 3.40 8.65
C THR A 77 16.63 3.30 8.44
N ILE A 78 16.18 2.26 7.72
CA ILE A 78 14.75 2.00 7.47
C ILE A 78 14.02 1.82 8.80
N LYS A 79 14.57 0.98 9.69
CA LYS A 79 14.02 0.74 11.03
C LYS A 79 13.88 2.04 11.83
N SER A 80 14.94 2.83 11.93
CA SER A 80 14.89 4.10 12.67
C SER A 80 13.85 5.07 12.10
N ALA A 81 13.72 5.15 10.76
CA ALA A 81 12.74 6.01 10.12
C ALA A 81 11.31 5.51 10.39
N PHE A 82 11.08 4.20 10.27
CA PHE A 82 9.78 3.58 10.52
C PHE A 82 9.36 3.77 11.98
N GLU A 83 10.26 3.60 12.95
CA GLU A 83 10.02 3.79 14.39
C GLU A 83 9.65 5.24 14.73
N ASP A 84 10.28 6.24 14.11
CA ASP A 84 10.00 7.67 14.34
C ASP A 84 8.73 8.18 13.62
N ALA A 85 8.27 7.48 12.59
CA ALA A 85 7.10 7.87 11.79
C ALA A 85 5.77 7.66 12.53
N ASN A 86 4.79 8.50 12.21
CA ASN A 86 3.38 8.24 12.55
C ASN A 86 2.68 7.47 11.43
N ILE A 87 3.10 7.71 10.18
CA ILE A 87 2.49 7.18 8.98
C ILE A 87 3.56 6.55 8.10
N ILE A 88 3.28 5.37 7.55
CA ILE A 88 4.11 4.72 6.54
C ILE A 88 3.32 4.69 5.23
N TYR A 89 3.81 5.43 4.24
CA TYR A 89 3.18 5.57 2.93
C TYR A 89 3.97 4.79 1.87
N PHE A 90 3.28 3.95 1.10
CA PHE A 90 3.84 3.25 -0.06
C PHE A 90 3.20 3.79 -1.33
N THR A 91 4.02 4.25 -2.28
CA THR A 91 3.55 4.76 -3.58
C THR A 91 2.96 3.65 -4.46
N GLY A 92 2.28 4.07 -5.54
CA GLY A 92 2.08 3.21 -6.69
C GLY A 92 3.38 2.82 -7.41
N GLY A 93 3.26 1.93 -8.39
CA GLY A 93 4.35 1.39 -9.19
C GLY A 93 4.15 -0.10 -9.45
N ASN A 94 5.21 -0.89 -9.45
CA ASN A 94 5.12 -2.33 -9.67
C ASN A 94 4.96 -3.12 -8.34
N SER A 95 3.82 -3.80 -8.18
CA SER A 95 3.50 -4.57 -6.96
C SER A 95 4.44 -5.73 -6.68
N PHE A 96 4.87 -6.45 -7.71
CA PHE A 96 5.80 -7.58 -7.57
C PHE A 96 7.18 -7.09 -7.12
N PHE A 97 7.68 -6.01 -7.72
CA PHE A 97 8.93 -5.40 -7.28
C PHE A 97 8.84 -4.92 -5.82
N LEU A 98 7.75 -4.27 -5.43
CA LEU A 98 7.57 -3.78 -4.06
C LEU A 98 7.60 -4.93 -3.03
N ILE A 99 6.79 -5.99 -3.23
CA ILE A 99 6.74 -7.09 -2.27
C ILE A 99 8.06 -7.87 -2.23
N ASP A 100 8.75 -7.97 -3.37
CA ASP A 100 10.07 -8.60 -3.47
C ASP A 100 11.10 -7.85 -2.63
N GLN A 101 11.17 -6.53 -2.76
CA GLN A 101 12.08 -5.70 -1.96
C GLN A 101 11.74 -5.73 -0.47
N LEU A 102 10.46 -5.69 -0.10
CA LEU A 102 10.01 -5.80 1.29
C LEU A 102 10.47 -7.11 1.94
N ARG A 103 10.29 -8.24 1.25
CA ARG A 103 10.64 -9.57 1.76
C ARG A 103 12.14 -9.83 1.75
N GLN A 104 12.86 -9.41 0.71
CA GLN A 104 14.32 -9.55 0.63
C GLN A 104 15.04 -8.81 1.76
N THR A 105 14.54 -7.64 2.12
CA THR A 105 15.17 -6.77 3.13
C THR A 105 14.68 -7.05 4.55
N GLY A 106 13.64 -7.86 4.72
CA GLY A 106 12.98 -8.12 6.00
C GLY A 106 12.12 -6.95 6.52
N VAL A 107 11.89 -5.92 5.69
CA VAL A 107 11.07 -4.76 6.03
C VAL A 107 9.59 -5.12 6.11
N ASP A 108 9.15 -6.20 5.46
CA ASP A 108 7.81 -6.76 5.62
C ASP A 108 7.46 -7.09 7.09
N LYS A 109 8.43 -7.66 7.84
CA LYS A 109 8.26 -7.99 9.26
C LYS A 109 8.25 -6.74 10.13
N LEU A 110 9.21 -5.83 9.90
CA LEU A 110 9.28 -4.54 10.56
C LEU A 110 7.97 -3.75 10.37
N LEU A 111 7.43 -3.70 9.15
CA LEU A 111 6.17 -3.01 8.86
C LEU A 111 5.03 -3.58 9.70
N LYS A 112 4.90 -4.91 9.80
CA LYS A 112 3.86 -5.56 10.62
C LYS A 112 4.01 -5.23 12.10
N GLU A 113 5.23 -5.21 12.62
CA GLU A 113 5.50 -4.80 14.00
C GLU A 113 5.08 -3.34 14.26
N GLU A 114 5.42 -2.44 13.35
CA GLU A 114 5.08 -1.01 13.47
C GLU A 114 3.58 -0.75 13.32
N LEU A 115 2.88 -1.48 12.45
CA LEU A 115 1.42 -1.44 12.35
C LEU A 115 0.76 -2.01 13.62
N GLY A 116 1.39 -3.00 14.25
CA GLY A 116 1.01 -3.51 15.57
C GLY A 116 0.96 -2.45 16.67
N LYS A 117 1.72 -1.35 16.51
CA LYS A 117 1.76 -0.20 17.43
C LYS A 117 0.69 0.85 17.13
N GLY A 118 -0.24 0.57 16.21
CA GLY A 118 -1.34 1.48 15.85
C GLY A 118 -0.98 2.58 14.86
N LYS A 119 0.16 2.44 14.15
CA LYS A 119 0.53 3.36 13.06
C LYS A 119 -0.40 3.21 11.87
N LEU A 120 -0.57 4.31 11.12
CA LEU A 120 -1.34 4.30 9.88
C LEU A 120 -0.43 3.89 8.72
N MET A 121 -0.82 2.85 7.98
CA MET A 121 -0.27 2.59 6.65
C MET A 121 -1.17 3.19 5.58
N ILE A 122 -0.57 3.90 4.64
CA ILE A 122 -1.24 4.39 3.45
C ILE A 122 -0.64 3.67 2.24
N GLY A 123 -1.47 2.93 1.51
CA GLY A 123 -1.07 2.24 0.28
C GLY A 123 -1.72 2.87 -0.94
N GLU A 124 -0.92 3.36 -1.88
CA GLU A 124 -1.40 3.80 -3.20
C GLU A 124 -1.13 2.72 -4.24
N SER A 125 -2.16 2.31 -4.98
CA SER A 125 -2.08 1.34 -6.09
C SER A 125 -1.29 0.08 -5.69
N ALA A 126 -0.04 -0.10 -6.13
CA ALA A 126 0.83 -1.19 -5.69
C ALA A 126 0.92 -1.32 -4.16
N GLY A 127 1.03 -0.20 -3.43
CA GLY A 127 1.02 -0.18 -1.97
C GLY A 127 -0.28 -0.71 -1.35
N ALA A 128 -1.41 -0.60 -2.06
CA ALA A 128 -2.68 -1.19 -1.64
C ALA A 128 -2.79 -2.67 -2.01
N ILE A 129 -2.30 -3.04 -3.20
CA ILE A 129 -2.31 -4.42 -3.72
C ILE A 129 -1.52 -5.36 -2.81
N ILE A 130 -0.32 -4.95 -2.35
CA ILE A 130 0.52 -5.78 -1.50
C ILE A 130 -0.10 -6.11 -0.13
N CYS A 131 -1.14 -5.40 0.30
CA CYS A 131 -1.84 -5.71 1.56
C CYS A 131 -2.59 -7.04 1.51
N ALA A 132 -2.95 -7.52 0.31
CA ALA A 132 -3.70 -8.76 0.11
C ALA A 132 -2.90 -10.01 0.55
N PRO A 133 -3.55 -11.18 0.72
CA PRO A 133 -2.86 -12.43 1.03
C PRO A 133 -1.91 -12.88 -0.10
N ASN A 134 -2.25 -12.56 -1.36
CA ASN A 134 -1.50 -12.94 -2.54
C ASN A 134 -1.70 -11.88 -3.64
N ILE A 135 -0.69 -11.65 -4.48
CA ILE A 135 -0.74 -10.60 -5.51
C ILE A 135 -0.81 -11.15 -6.95
N SER A 136 -0.89 -12.46 -7.17
CA SER A 136 -0.88 -13.06 -8.51
C SER A 136 -1.99 -12.54 -9.44
N TYR A 137 -3.13 -12.11 -8.89
CA TYR A 137 -4.25 -11.53 -9.64
C TYR A 137 -3.91 -10.25 -10.43
N ILE A 138 -2.82 -9.56 -10.06
CA ILE A 138 -2.45 -8.27 -10.64
C ILE A 138 -1.43 -8.37 -11.77
N GLU A 139 -0.93 -9.57 -12.10
CA GLU A 139 0.17 -9.74 -13.08
C GLU A 139 -0.14 -9.15 -14.47
N ARG A 140 -1.42 -9.07 -14.85
CA ARG A 140 -1.84 -8.40 -16.09
C ARG A 140 -1.67 -6.89 -16.08
N MET A 141 -1.66 -6.27 -14.90
CA MET A 141 -1.44 -4.85 -14.69
C MET A 141 0.04 -4.58 -14.42
N ASP A 142 0.64 -5.34 -13.50
CA ASP A 142 2.03 -5.19 -13.09
C ASP A 142 2.81 -6.45 -13.49
N LYS A 143 3.62 -6.36 -14.55
CA LYS A 143 4.41 -7.51 -14.98
C LYS A 143 5.42 -7.90 -13.89
N LYS A 144 5.51 -9.20 -13.59
CA LYS A 144 6.55 -9.73 -12.69
C LYS A 144 7.95 -9.44 -13.26
N PRO A 145 8.86 -8.82 -12.47
CA PRO A 145 10.23 -8.56 -12.91
C PRO A 145 11.00 -9.86 -13.21
N GLU A 146 11.91 -9.84 -14.19
CA GLU A 146 12.74 -11.01 -14.53
C GLU A 146 13.62 -11.50 -13.36
N GLY A 147 14.01 -10.59 -12.46
CA GLY A 147 14.80 -10.89 -11.27
C GLY A 147 13.99 -11.10 -9.98
N TYR A 148 12.68 -11.38 -10.07
CA TYR A 148 11.83 -11.61 -8.91
C TYR A 148 12.36 -12.77 -8.06
N SER A 149 12.74 -12.50 -6.81
CA SER A 149 13.49 -13.47 -6.00
C SER A 149 12.62 -14.37 -5.12
N GLN A 150 11.33 -14.06 -4.95
CA GLN A 150 10.44 -14.82 -4.08
C GLN A 150 10.00 -16.13 -4.74
N SER A 151 9.84 -17.18 -3.93
CA SER A 151 9.34 -18.49 -4.35
C SER A 151 7.83 -18.53 -4.61
N ASP A 152 7.10 -17.51 -4.15
CA ASP A 152 5.65 -17.41 -4.19
C ASP A 152 5.22 -15.95 -4.33
N ASP A 153 3.96 -15.72 -4.68
CA ASP A 153 3.36 -14.39 -4.87
C ASP A 153 2.62 -13.90 -3.60
N GLY A 154 3.01 -14.39 -2.42
CA GLY A 154 2.44 -13.99 -1.15
C GLY A 154 2.63 -12.50 -0.88
N GLY A 155 1.53 -11.82 -0.55
CA GLY A 155 1.53 -10.43 -0.12
C GLY A 155 1.81 -10.30 1.38
N LEU A 156 1.52 -9.12 1.93
CA LEU A 156 1.66 -8.85 3.35
C LEU A 156 0.59 -9.54 4.20
N ASN A 157 -0.54 -9.94 3.60
CA ASN A 157 -1.65 -10.59 4.31
C ASN A 157 -2.17 -9.74 5.48
N LEU A 158 -2.40 -8.44 5.22
CA LEU A 158 -2.96 -7.48 6.18
C LEU A 158 -4.49 -7.38 6.10
N ILE A 159 -5.07 -7.77 4.96
CA ILE A 159 -6.51 -7.76 4.68
C ILE A 159 -6.96 -9.12 4.13
N ASP A 160 -8.25 -9.44 4.23
CA ASP A 160 -8.85 -10.69 3.75
C ASP A 160 -9.51 -10.58 2.37
N PHE A 161 -9.23 -9.49 1.65
CA PHE A 161 -9.76 -9.16 0.32
C PHE A 161 -8.64 -8.64 -0.60
N TYR A 162 -8.95 -8.48 -1.88
CA TYR A 162 -7.98 -8.14 -2.93
C TYR A 162 -8.34 -6.79 -3.54
N VAL A 163 -7.52 -5.76 -3.32
CA VAL A 163 -7.80 -4.42 -3.87
C VAL A 163 -7.55 -4.42 -5.38
N LEU A 164 -8.53 -4.06 -6.19
CA LEU A 164 -8.32 -3.82 -7.62
C LEU A 164 -8.36 -2.31 -7.89
N PRO A 165 -7.20 -1.63 -7.89
CA PRO A 165 -7.15 -0.19 -8.09
C PRO A 165 -7.45 0.19 -9.54
N HIS A 166 -7.72 1.48 -9.74
CA HIS A 166 -7.99 2.07 -11.05
C HIS A 166 -9.15 1.41 -11.81
N TYR A 167 -10.10 0.83 -11.07
CA TYR A 167 -11.20 0.06 -11.66
C TYR A 167 -11.94 0.89 -12.71
N LEU A 168 -12.05 0.32 -13.91
CA LEU A 168 -12.67 0.93 -15.10
C LEU A 168 -12.14 2.33 -15.48
N THR A 169 -10.98 2.72 -14.97
CA THR A 169 -10.36 4.03 -15.23
C THR A 169 -9.25 3.90 -16.26
N ALA A 170 -9.10 4.90 -17.15
CA ALA A 170 -8.02 4.89 -18.14
C ALA A 170 -6.64 5.06 -17.46
N PRO A 171 -5.57 4.41 -17.95
CA PRO A 171 -5.53 3.48 -19.10
C PRO A 171 -5.93 2.03 -18.76
N PHE A 172 -6.20 1.72 -17.48
CA PHE A 172 -6.40 0.36 -16.95
C PHE A 172 -7.79 -0.25 -17.16
N LYS A 173 -8.72 0.46 -17.83
CA LYS A 173 -10.13 0.05 -17.97
C LYS A 173 -10.32 -1.37 -18.49
N LYS A 174 -9.59 -1.77 -19.53
CA LYS A 174 -9.69 -3.13 -20.11
C LYS A 174 -9.05 -4.20 -19.20
N ILE A 175 -7.91 -3.86 -18.60
CA ILE A 175 -7.14 -4.79 -17.77
C ILE A 175 -7.92 -5.10 -16.49
N THR A 176 -8.42 -4.07 -15.80
CA THR A 176 -9.22 -4.24 -14.57
C THR A 176 -10.49 -5.05 -14.79
N ALA A 177 -11.23 -4.79 -15.88
CA ALA A 177 -12.39 -5.61 -16.25
C ALA A 177 -12.02 -7.07 -16.53
N THR A 178 -10.84 -7.32 -17.11
CA THR A 178 -10.34 -8.67 -17.38
C THR A 178 -9.98 -9.39 -16.10
N ILE A 179 -9.23 -8.76 -15.20
CA ILE A 179 -8.85 -9.31 -13.90
C ILE A 179 -10.09 -9.72 -13.10
N LEU A 180 -11.10 -8.84 -13.00
CA LEU A 180 -12.31 -9.14 -12.23
C LEU A 180 -13.05 -10.39 -12.75
N ARG A 181 -12.97 -10.67 -14.06
CA ARG A 181 -13.60 -11.83 -14.69
C ARG A 181 -12.77 -13.11 -14.54
N GLU A 182 -11.45 -13.02 -14.51
CA GLU A 182 -10.54 -14.18 -14.44
C GLU A 182 -10.42 -14.75 -13.03
N PHE A 183 -10.70 -13.94 -12.02
CA PHE A 183 -10.59 -14.33 -10.61
C PHE A 183 -11.95 -14.23 -9.89
N PRO A 184 -12.99 -14.96 -10.35
CA PRO A 184 -14.34 -14.87 -9.78
C PRO A 184 -14.42 -15.38 -8.34
N ASP A 185 -13.49 -16.25 -7.94
CA ASP A 185 -13.45 -16.85 -6.60
C ASP A 185 -12.72 -15.97 -5.56
N LEU A 186 -12.03 -14.92 -6.02
CA LEU A 186 -11.37 -13.97 -5.11
C LEU A 186 -12.37 -12.91 -4.64
N LYS A 187 -12.30 -12.55 -3.36
CA LYS A 187 -12.99 -11.39 -2.78
C LYS A 187 -12.34 -10.10 -3.27
N ILE A 188 -12.48 -9.77 -4.56
CA ILE A 188 -11.93 -8.56 -5.15
C ILE A 188 -12.78 -7.35 -4.73
N CYS A 189 -12.12 -6.33 -4.21
CA CYS A 189 -12.69 -5.04 -3.88
C CYS A 189 -12.21 -3.99 -4.90
N PRO A 190 -12.96 -3.75 -5.98
CA PRO A 190 -12.60 -2.75 -6.97
C PRO A 190 -12.79 -1.33 -6.44
N ILE A 191 -11.82 -0.45 -6.70
CA ILE A 191 -11.91 0.99 -6.40
C ILE A 191 -11.44 1.82 -7.59
N ASN A 192 -12.14 2.90 -7.91
CA ASN A 192 -11.74 3.87 -8.94
C ASN A 192 -10.69 4.86 -8.40
N ASN A 193 -10.28 5.87 -9.19
CA ASN A 193 -9.28 6.88 -8.77
C ASN A 193 -9.76 7.87 -7.70
N HIS A 194 -11.06 7.95 -7.44
CA HIS A 194 -11.69 8.84 -6.47
C HIS A 194 -12.22 8.08 -5.23
N GLN A 195 -11.84 6.81 -5.09
CA GLN A 195 -12.20 5.95 -3.97
C GLN A 195 -10.97 5.50 -3.19
N ALA A 196 -11.19 5.26 -1.90
CA ALA A 196 -10.26 4.61 -1.00
C ALA A 196 -11.00 3.61 -0.11
N ILE A 197 -10.25 2.70 0.50
CA ILE A 197 -10.71 1.75 1.50
C ILE A 197 -10.03 2.13 2.81
N THR A 198 -10.81 2.42 3.84
CA THR A 198 -10.31 2.52 5.21
C THR A 198 -10.44 1.17 5.88
N VAL A 199 -9.44 0.77 6.65
CA VAL A 199 -9.46 -0.42 7.51
C VAL A 199 -9.13 0.01 8.92
N ASP A 200 -10.00 -0.33 9.87
CA ASP A 200 -9.79 -0.15 11.31
C ASP A 200 -10.09 -1.47 12.01
N GLY A 201 -9.02 -2.17 12.41
CA GLY A 201 -9.10 -3.53 12.94
C GLY A 201 -9.73 -4.48 11.93
N ARG A 202 -10.92 -5.00 12.25
CA ARG A 202 -11.67 -5.94 11.38
C ARG A 202 -12.70 -5.26 10.50
N SER A 203 -12.87 -3.94 10.62
CA SER A 203 -13.85 -3.18 9.83
C SER A 203 -13.19 -2.58 8.61
N SER A 204 -13.87 -2.59 7.47
CA SER A 204 -13.41 -1.96 6.23
C SER A 204 -14.54 -1.21 5.54
N ASN A 205 -14.29 0.01 5.05
CA ASN A 205 -15.27 0.83 4.35
C ASN A 205 -14.69 1.44 3.07
N ILE A 206 -15.47 1.47 2.00
CA ILE A 206 -15.14 2.27 0.81
C ILE A 206 -15.63 3.69 1.05
N ILE A 207 -14.75 4.67 0.85
CA ILE A 207 -15.03 6.10 0.93
C ILE A 207 -14.63 6.80 -0.37
N GLY A 208 -15.20 7.97 -0.63
CA GLY A 208 -14.96 8.73 -1.85
C GLY A 208 -16.12 8.65 -2.86
N GLU A 209 -15.91 9.23 -4.04
CA GLU A 209 -16.96 9.43 -5.06
C GLU A 209 -17.10 8.20 -5.99
N GLN A 210 -18.33 7.89 -6.40
CA GLN A 210 -18.61 6.80 -7.36
C GLN A 210 -18.21 7.15 -8.79
#